data_AF-A0A9P4LE24-F1
#
_entry.id   AF-A0A9P4LE24-F1
#
_cell.length_a   1.000
_cell.length_b   1.000
_cell.length_c   1.000
_cell.angle_alpha   90.00
_cell.angle_beta   90.00
_cell.angle_gamma   90.00
#
_symmetry.space_group_name_H-M   'P 1'
#
loop_
_entity.id
_entity.type
_entity.pdbx_description
1 polymer ?
#
loop_
_entity_poly.entity_id
_entity_poly.type
_entity_poly.pdbx_seq_one_letter_code
_entity_poly.pdbx_strand_id
1 'polypeptide(L)'
;MPAAPERQYHDLLYQPDFRVEPEHIEIQPKFHITLKELPYKPMITSFDPDLGDTDEFSMPILQFWTWHTSLYVQCELSPSTGLLRCNIADICGDWCGSIMLDAQWVQNANRAKQEFIAISEAKKFTEDECGTWSYYIPKEQEESEWDLFYVLLIAWSDGRWERVGLGKVFKEAFRDATWKELALA
;
A
#
# COMPACT_ATOMS: atom_id res chain seq x y z
N MET A 1 -2.46 9.96 -18.79
CA MET A 1 -3.94 9.89 -18.71
C MET A 1 -4.39 10.77 -17.55
N PRO A 2 -5.37 11.66 -17.76
CA PRO A 2 -5.98 12.42 -16.65
C PRO A 2 -6.55 11.42 -15.63
N ALA A 3 -6.37 11.69 -14.33
CA ALA A 3 -6.97 10.88 -13.28
C ALA A 3 -8.47 10.73 -13.57
N ALA A 4 -8.96 9.49 -13.60
CA ALA A 4 -10.35 9.21 -13.91
C ALA A 4 -11.25 10.04 -12.98
N PRO A 5 -12.30 10.71 -13.48
CA PRO A 5 -13.17 11.56 -12.66
C PRO A 5 -13.71 10.82 -11.43
N GLU A 6 -13.96 9.51 -11.55
CA GLU A 6 -14.39 8.65 -10.44
C GLU A 6 -13.40 8.61 -9.25
N ARG A 7 -12.08 8.70 -9.48
CA ARG A 7 -11.08 8.77 -8.40
C ARG A 7 -11.19 10.08 -7.63
N GLN A 8 -11.32 11.19 -8.36
CA GLN A 8 -11.47 12.51 -7.75
C GLN A 8 -12.76 12.59 -6.92
N TYR A 9 -13.85 11.96 -7.37
CA TYR A 9 -15.08 11.86 -6.59
C TYR A 9 -14.94 10.95 -5.36
N HIS A 10 -14.24 9.81 -5.45
CA HIS A 10 -14.02 8.93 -4.30
C HIS A 10 -13.14 9.61 -3.23
N ASP A 11 -12.03 10.23 -3.65
CA ASP A 11 -11.14 10.95 -2.75
C ASP A 11 -11.86 12.10 -2.03
N LEU A 12 -12.76 12.82 -2.72
CA LEU A 12 -13.55 13.90 -2.12
C LEU A 12 -14.69 13.43 -1.20
N LEU A 13 -15.21 12.22 -1.40
CA LEU A 13 -16.34 11.69 -0.60
C LEU A 13 -15.89 10.90 0.62
N TYR A 14 -14.70 10.30 0.57
CA TYR A 14 -14.28 9.30 1.54
C TYR A 14 -12.90 9.55 2.17
N GLN A 15 -12.13 10.55 1.73
CA GLN A 15 -10.97 10.98 2.53
C GLN A 15 -11.43 12.00 3.59
N PRO A 16 -11.05 11.82 4.86
CA PRO A 16 -11.29 12.84 5.87
C PRO A 16 -10.57 14.12 5.47
N ASP A 17 -11.28 15.26 5.56
CA ASP A 17 -10.74 16.61 5.27
C ASP A 17 -9.55 17.02 6.17
N PHE A 18 -9.24 16.21 7.19
CA PHE A 18 -8.22 16.45 8.19
C PHE A 18 -7.25 15.26 8.27
N ARG A 19 -5.97 15.55 8.55
CA ARG A 19 -4.99 14.51 8.92
C ARG A 19 -5.51 13.76 10.14
N VAL A 20 -5.65 12.46 10.02
CA VAL A 20 -6.04 11.58 11.11
C VAL A 20 -4.77 11.07 11.76
N GLU A 21 -4.57 11.34 13.05
CA GLU A 21 -3.44 10.75 13.77
C GLU A 21 -3.79 9.32 14.20
N PRO A 22 -2.85 8.35 14.10
CA PRO A 22 -3.12 6.93 14.39
C PRO A 22 -3.73 6.69 15.79
N GLU A 23 -3.27 7.46 16.78
CA GLU A 23 -3.67 7.35 18.19
C GLU A 23 -5.19 7.50 18.40
N HIS A 24 -5.87 8.28 17.56
CA HIS A 24 -7.32 8.49 17.65
C HIS A 24 -8.13 7.30 17.15
N ILE A 25 -7.55 6.45 16.29
CA ILE A 25 -8.23 5.33 15.63
C ILE A 25 -8.00 4.03 16.39
N GLU A 26 -6.83 3.84 17.01
CA GLU A 26 -6.49 2.60 17.75
C GLU A 26 -7.46 2.31 18.92
N ILE A 27 -8.03 3.35 19.52
CA ILE A 27 -8.94 3.21 20.67
C ILE A 27 -10.36 2.85 20.21
N GLN A 28 -10.82 3.38 19.07
CA GLN A 28 -12.13 3.11 18.47
C GLN A 28 -12.07 3.27 16.95
N PRO A 29 -11.78 2.20 16.19
CA PRO A 29 -11.69 2.30 14.74
C PRO A 29 -13.08 2.60 14.17
N LYS A 30 -13.20 3.75 13.52
CA LYS A 30 -14.37 4.11 12.71
C LYS A 30 -14.01 4.00 11.25
N PHE A 31 -14.84 3.28 10.52
CA PHE A 31 -14.72 3.06 9.09
C PHE A 31 -15.82 3.84 8.35
N HIS A 32 -15.44 4.54 7.29
CA HIS A 32 -16.29 5.47 6.55
C HIS A 32 -16.40 5.11 5.07
N ILE A 33 -15.44 4.36 4.50
CA ILE A 33 -15.50 3.93 3.10
C ILE A 33 -16.66 2.95 2.91
N THR A 34 -17.53 3.23 1.94
CA THR A 34 -18.55 2.31 1.42
C THR A 34 -18.26 1.98 -0.03
N LEU A 35 -18.25 0.69 -0.36
CA LEU A 35 -18.07 0.26 -1.75
C LEU A 35 -19.30 0.64 -2.59
N LYS A 36 -19.08 1.01 -3.85
CA LYS A 36 -20.16 1.40 -4.79
C LYS A 36 -21.27 0.34 -4.91
N GLU A 37 -20.90 -0.94 -4.78
CA GLU A 37 -21.82 -2.08 -4.83
C GLU A 37 -22.61 -2.30 -3.54
N LEU A 38 -22.16 -1.71 -2.44
CA LEU A 38 -22.76 -1.79 -1.11
C LEU A 38 -23.03 -0.38 -0.61
N PRO A 39 -24.17 0.24 -0.97
CA PRO A 39 -24.50 1.61 -0.57
C PRO A 39 -24.78 1.76 0.94
N TYR A 40 -24.74 0.67 1.69
CA TYR A 40 -24.95 0.65 3.14
C TYR A 40 -23.61 0.71 3.87
N LYS A 41 -23.60 1.37 5.04
CA LYS A 41 -22.41 1.41 5.91
C LYS A 41 -21.99 -0.01 6.29
N PRO A 42 -20.66 -0.30 6.34
CA PRO A 42 -20.18 -1.60 6.77
C PRO A 42 -20.71 -1.91 8.17
N MET A 43 -21.38 -3.06 8.30
CA MET A 43 -21.85 -3.54 9.60
C MET A 43 -20.68 -4.27 10.26
N ILE A 44 -20.15 -3.69 11.34
CA ILE A 44 -19.13 -4.36 12.14
C ILE A 44 -19.86 -5.33 13.06
N THR A 45 -19.82 -6.62 12.74
CA THR A 45 -20.33 -7.69 13.58
C THR A 45 -19.17 -8.54 14.11
N SER A 46 -19.37 -9.16 15.27
CA SER A 46 -18.43 -10.18 15.73
C SER A 46 -18.51 -11.38 14.79
N PHE A 47 -17.34 -11.90 14.39
CA PHE A 47 -17.27 -13.13 13.60
C PHE A 47 -17.92 -14.26 14.40
N ASP A 48 -19.01 -14.81 13.88
CA ASP A 48 -19.71 -15.95 14.48
C ASP A 48 -19.43 -17.20 13.63
N PRO A 49 -18.61 -18.14 14.13
CA PRO A 49 -18.26 -19.35 13.39
C PRO A 49 -19.45 -20.31 13.20
N ASP A 50 -20.52 -20.18 13.99
CA ASP A 50 -21.69 -21.05 13.94
C ASP A 50 -22.73 -20.59 12.91
N LEU A 51 -22.59 -19.37 12.35
CA LEU A 51 -23.56 -18.80 11.42
C LEU A 51 -23.44 -19.32 9.98
N GLY A 52 -22.39 -20.09 9.66
CA GLY A 52 -22.15 -20.69 8.33
C GLY A 52 -22.10 -19.69 7.16
N ASP A 53 -21.78 -20.15 5.96
CA ASP A 53 -21.85 -19.37 4.70
C ASP A 53 -23.31 -19.00 4.30
N THR A 54 -24.23 -18.95 5.25
CA THR A 54 -25.67 -18.78 5.02
C THR A 54 -26.09 -17.33 4.76
N ASP A 55 -25.18 -16.38 4.95
CA ASP A 55 -25.41 -14.98 4.63
C ASP A 55 -24.75 -14.64 3.28
N GLU A 56 -25.55 -14.83 2.21
CA GLU A 56 -25.20 -14.62 0.79
C GLU A 56 -24.67 -13.20 0.46
N PHE A 57 -24.64 -12.30 1.45
CA PHE A 57 -24.22 -10.90 1.30
C PHE A 57 -22.92 -10.55 2.05
N SER A 58 -22.28 -11.54 2.69
CA SER A 58 -21.01 -11.33 3.41
C SER A 58 -19.84 -11.38 2.43
N MET A 59 -19.55 -10.28 1.73
CA MET A 59 -18.26 -10.17 1.05
C MET A 59 -17.16 -9.88 2.08
N PRO A 60 -16.11 -10.70 2.17
CA PRO A 60 -14.98 -10.41 3.06
C PRO A 60 -14.18 -9.26 2.47
N ILE A 61 -14.56 -8.03 2.81
CA ILE A 61 -13.82 -6.82 2.44
C ILE A 61 -12.84 -6.54 3.56
N LEU A 62 -11.56 -6.39 3.22
CA LEU A 62 -10.53 -6.05 4.20
C LEU A 62 -10.43 -4.52 4.29
N GLN A 63 -11.01 -3.95 5.35
CA GLN A 63 -10.99 -2.53 5.62
C GLN A 63 -10.13 -2.22 6.85
N PHE A 64 -9.18 -1.31 6.70
CA PHE A 64 -8.20 -1.00 7.74
C PHE A 64 -7.63 0.41 7.56
N TRP A 65 -6.99 0.91 8.62
CA TRP A 65 -6.24 2.14 8.58
C TRP A 65 -4.75 1.83 8.47
N THR A 66 -4.04 2.58 7.63
CA THR A 66 -2.60 2.42 7.48
C THR A 66 -1.91 3.70 6.98
N TRP A 67 -0.58 3.72 7.06
CA TRP A 67 0.23 4.75 6.43
C TRP A 67 0.21 4.59 4.92
N HIS A 68 -0.08 5.70 4.23
CA HIS A 68 -0.10 5.83 2.78
C HIS A 68 0.94 6.87 2.34
N THR A 69 1.68 6.55 1.30
CA THR A 69 2.65 7.47 0.66
C THR A 69 2.68 7.23 -0.86
N SER A 70 3.39 8.10 -1.59
CA SER A 70 3.59 7.95 -3.02
C SER A 70 5.06 7.98 -3.39
N LEU A 71 5.55 6.89 -3.98
CA LEU A 71 6.96 6.68 -4.31
C LEU A 71 7.12 6.33 -5.80
N TYR A 72 8.34 6.38 -6.32
CA TYR A 72 8.63 6.02 -7.70
C TYR A 72 9.06 4.55 -7.80
N VAL A 73 8.63 3.88 -8.86
CA VAL A 73 9.07 2.53 -9.19
C VAL A 73 10.01 2.59 -10.38
N GLN A 74 11.18 1.99 -10.23
CA GLN A 74 12.22 1.91 -11.25
C GLN A 74 12.52 0.44 -11.52
N CYS A 75 12.15 -0.04 -12.70
CA CYS A 75 12.42 -1.41 -13.13
C CYS A 75 13.40 -1.41 -14.29
N GLU A 76 14.37 -2.32 -14.26
CA GLU A 76 15.13 -2.65 -15.45
C GLU A 76 14.26 -3.55 -16.34
N LEU A 77 13.89 -3.03 -17.51
CA LEU A 77 13.10 -3.78 -18.49
C LEU A 77 13.93 -4.95 -19.00
N SER A 78 13.64 -6.14 -18.49
CA SER A 78 14.13 -7.40 -19.03
C SER A 78 13.00 -8.08 -19.82
N PRO A 79 13.31 -8.78 -20.93
CA PRO A 79 12.32 -9.49 -21.74
C PRO A 79 11.77 -10.75 -21.05
N SER A 80 11.91 -10.86 -19.74
CA SER A 80 11.46 -12.00 -18.96
C SER A 80 9.94 -11.93 -18.75
N THR A 81 9.32 -13.10 -18.88
CA THR A 81 7.92 -13.31 -18.53
C THR A 81 7.84 -13.73 -17.07
N GLY A 82 7.06 -13.03 -16.25
CA GLY A 82 6.83 -13.39 -14.85
C GLY A 82 7.04 -12.21 -13.90
N LEU A 83 7.55 -12.49 -12.69
CA LEU A 83 7.79 -11.47 -11.66
C LEU A 83 9.17 -10.83 -11.83
N LEU A 84 9.18 -9.50 -11.88
CA LEU A 84 10.37 -8.66 -11.88
C LEU A 84 10.59 -8.05 -10.51
N ARG A 85 11.86 -8.00 -10.11
CA ARG A 85 12.30 -7.19 -8.99
C ARG A 85 12.58 -5.77 -9.48
N CYS A 86 11.91 -4.81 -8.88
CA CYS A 86 12.08 -3.40 -9.17
C CYS A 86 12.56 -2.66 -7.94
N ASN A 87 13.21 -1.54 -8.18
CA ASN A 87 13.63 -0.60 -7.16
C ASN A 87 12.52 0.40 -6.87
N ILE A 88 12.43 0.81 -5.62
CA ILE A 88 11.59 1.92 -5.17
C ILE A 88 12.52 3.09 -4.89
N ALA A 89 12.16 4.25 -5.41
CA ALA A 89 12.88 5.49 -5.18
C ALA A 89 11.95 6.53 -4.54
N ASP A 90 12.51 7.36 -3.67
CA ASP A 90 11.79 8.46 -3.05
C ASP A 90 11.65 9.68 -3.98
N ILE A 91 11.16 10.80 -3.44
CA ILE A 91 10.97 12.03 -4.20
C ILE A 91 12.27 12.69 -4.67
N CYS A 92 13.40 12.40 -4.01
CA CYS A 92 14.73 12.86 -4.38
C CYS A 92 15.36 11.96 -5.45
N GLY A 93 14.76 10.79 -5.70
CA GLY A 93 15.27 9.78 -6.62
C GLY A 93 16.26 8.81 -5.95
N ASP A 94 16.40 8.89 -4.64
CA ASP A 94 17.26 8.00 -3.87
C ASP A 94 16.56 6.65 -3.68
N TRP A 95 17.35 5.57 -3.79
CA TRP A 95 16.84 4.22 -3.60
C TRP A 95 16.40 4.03 -2.15
N CYS A 96 15.11 3.72 -1.96
CA CYS A 96 14.52 3.56 -0.64
C CYS A 96 13.90 2.18 -0.41
N GLY A 97 13.93 1.29 -1.41
CA GLY A 97 13.58 -0.11 -1.23
C GLY A 97 13.40 -0.91 -2.51
N SER A 98 12.77 -2.09 -2.38
CA SER A 98 12.55 -3.01 -3.50
C SER A 98 11.14 -3.60 -3.48
N ILE A 99 10.64 -3.95 -4.67
CA ILE A 99 9.31 -4.53 -4.87
C ILE A 99 9.32 -5.61 -5.93
N MET A 100 8.48 -6.63 -5.74
CA MET A 100 8.19 -7.64 -6.75
C MET A 100 6.91 -7.25 -7.50
N LEU A 101 7.00 -7.16 -8.83
CA LEU A 101 5.92 -6.78 -9.72
C LEU A 101 5.82 -7.72 -10.91
N ASP A 102 4.62 -7.88 -11.47
CA ASP A 102 4.45 -8.60 -12.72
C ASP A 102 5.02 -7.81 -13.91
N ALA A 103 5.72 -8.50 -14.81
CA ALA A 103 6.34 -7.89 -15.99
C ALA A 103 5.34 -7.18 -16.91
N GLN A 104 4.12 -7.70 -17.07
CA GLN A 104 3.08 -7.06 -17.86
C GLN A 104 2.59 -5.79 -17.17
N TRP A 105 2.47 -5.79 -15.85
CA TRP A 105 2.16 -4.57 -15.10
C TRP A 105 3.24 -3.51 -15.32
N VAL A 106 4.52 -3.87 -15.20
CA VAL A 106 5.65 -2.95 -15.40
C VAL A 106 5.68 -2.34 -16.80
N GLN A 107 5.37 -3.13 -17.83
CA GLN A 107 5.32 -2.63 -19.22
C GLN A 107 4.20 -1.60 -19.44
N ASN A 108 3.07 -1.77 -18.75
CA ASN A 108 1.92 -0.88 -18.84
C ASN A 108 1.99 0.28 -17.83
N ALA A 109 2.84 0.17 -16.82
CA ALA A 109 2.97 1.14 -15.76
C ALA A 109 3.57 2.46 -16.28
N ASN A 110 2.95 3.56 -15.88
CA ASN A 110 3.50 4.89 -16.13
C ASN A 110 4.66 5.14 -15.16
N ARG A 111 5.67 5.91 -15.59
CA ARG A 111 6.77 6.42 -14.74
C ARG A 111 6.33 7.46 -13.70
N ALA A 112 5.03 7.61 -13.48
CA ALA A 112 4.48 8.49 -12.46
C ALA A 112 4.68 7.89 -11.06
N LYS A 113 4.47 8.72 -10.03
CA LYS A 113 4.41 8.26 -8.64
C LYS A 113 3.32 7.20 -8.50
N GLN A 114 3.64 6.15 -7.74
CA GLN A 114 2.79 5.03 -7.46
C GLN A 114 2.42 5.02 -5.98
N GLU A 115 1.26 4.46 -5.63
CA GLU A 115 0.70 4.53 -4.28
C GLU A 115 1.08 3.33 -3.45
N PHE A 116 1.69 3.60 -2.30
CA PHE A 116 2.18 2.58 -1.39
C PHE A 116 1.53 2.70 -0.03
N ILE A 117 1.30 1.54 0.58
CA ILE A 117 0.79 1.45 1.95
C ILE A 117 1.71 0.59 2.78
N ALA A 118 1.92 0.97 4.04
CA ALA A 118 2.59 0.11 5.00
C ALA A 118 1.63 -1.02 5.43
N ILE A 119 2.16 -2.20 5.73
CA ILE A 119 1.36 -3.28 6.33
C ILE A 119 1.87 -3.57 7.73
N SER A 120 3.20 -3.71 7.84
CA SER A 120 3.86 -4.12 9.07
C SER A 120 5.32 -3.74 9.02
N GLU A 121 5.97 -3.77 10.18
CA GLU A 121 7.42 -3.65 10.25
C GLU A 121 8.09 -4.85 9.59
N ALA A 122 9.17 -4.58 8.85
CA ALA A 122 9.99 -5.59 8.22
C ALA A 122 11.34 -5.65 8.91
N LYS A 123 11.85 -6.87 9.03
CA LYS A 123 13.27 -7.09 9.30
C LYS A 123 14.05 -6.90 7.99
N LYS A 124 15.30 -6.44 8.10
CA LYS A 124 16.31 -6.18 7.05
C LYS A 124 16.07 -6.81 5.67
N PHE A 125 16.51 -6.13 4.62
CA PHE A 125 16.56 -6.71 3.27
C PHE A 125 17.39 -8.01 3.25
N THR A 126 16.97 -8.97 2.44
CA THR A 126 17.78 -10.15 2.15
C THR A 126 18.91 -9.81 1.17
N GLU A 127 19.94 -10.66 1.08
CA GLU A 127 21.06 -10.46 0.15
C GLU A 127 20.60 -10.37 -1.31
N ASP A 128 19.54 -11.11 -1.67
CA ASP A 128 18.92 -11.01 -3.00
C ASP A 128 18.19 -9.68 -3.24
N GLU A 129 17.68 -9.04 -2.17
CA GLU A 129 16.93 -7.77 -2.23
C GLU A 129 17.85 -6.55 -2.29
N CYS A 130 19.05 -6.67 -1.73
CA CYS A 130 20.06 -5.62 -1.74
C CYS A 130 21.46 -6.26 -1.75
N GLY A 131 22.04 -6.43 -2.94
CA GLY A 131 23.36 -7.05 -3.11
C GLY A 131 24.53 -6.14 -2.72
N THR A 132 24.28 -4.85 -2.48
CA THR A 132 25.30 -3.88 -2.06
C THR A 132 24.64 -2.90 -1.11
N TRP A 133 24.96 -3.00 0.19
CA TRP A 133 24.41 -2.18 1.26
C TRP A 133 24.36 -0.70 0.85
N SER A 134 23.17 -0.18 0.62
CA SER A 134 22.96 1.22 0.25
C SER A 134 23.00 2.08 1.51
N TYR A 135 23.85 3.09 1.54
CA TYR A 135 23.96 4.11 2.59
C TYR A 135 22.72 5.04 2.70
N TYR A 136 21.51 4.56 2.39
CA TYR A 136 20.28 5.36 2.44
C TYR A 136 19.98 5.88 3.85
N ILE A 137 20.39 5.12 4.88
CA ILE A 137 20.40 5.58 6.27
C ILE A 137 21.84 5.55 6.78
N PRO A 138 22.41 6.69 7.25
CA PRO A 138 23.71 6.72 7.89
C PRO A 138 23.61 6.17 9.32
N LYS A 139 23.32 4.87 9.45
CA LYS A 139 23.33 4.11 10.71
C LYS A 139 24.17 2.85 10.54
N GLU A 140 24.71 2.34 11.65
CA GLU A 140 25.42 1.06 11.66
C GLU A 140 24.46 -0.09 11.33
N GLN A 141 24.98 -1.15 10.69
CA GLN A 141 24.18 -2.24 10.12
C GLN A 141 23.27 -2.95 11.15
N GLU A 142 23.68 -3.00 12.42
CA GLU A 142 22.90 -3.57 13.52
C GLU A 142 21.75 -2.65 14.00
N GLU A 143 21.88 -1.32 13.87
CA GLU A 143 20.84 -0.37 14.28
C GLU A 143 19.72 -0.22 13.24
N SER A 144 19.98 -0.60 11.99
CA SER A 144 19.03 -0.45 10.87
C SER A 144 18.21 -1.73 10.59
N GLU A 145 18.37 -2.80 11.38
CA GLU A 145 17.72 -4.10 11.11
C GLU A 145 16.19 -4.06 11.11
N TRP A 146 15.57 -3.08 11.79
CA TRP A 146 14.12 -2.91 11.92
C TRP A 146 13.60 -1.58 11.35
N ASP A 147 14.45 -0.84 10.62
CA ASP A 147 14.08 0.44 10.00
C ASP A 147 13.37 0.25 8.64
N LEU A 148 12.65 -0.86 8.46
CA LEU A 148 11.91 -1.18 7.24
C LEU A 148 10.43 -1.42 7.50
N PHE A 149 9.62 -1.17 6.48
CA PHE A 149 8.24 -1.61 6.39
C PHE A 149 8.09 -2.63 5.26
N TYR A 150 7.24 -3.64 5.47
CA TYR A 150 6.57 -4.32 4.38
C TYR A 150 5.53 -3.37 3.79
N VAL A 151 5.57 -3.21 2.46
CA VAL A 151 4.67 -2.31 1.75
C VAL A 151 3.92 -3.03 0.64
N LEU A 152 2.67 -2.62 0.42
CA LEU A 152 1.92 -2.98 -0.79
C LEU A 152 1.91 -1.81 -1.74
N LEU A 153 2.14 -2.13 -3.01
CA LEU A 153 1.72 -1.26 -4.10
C LEU A 153 0.25 -1.53 -4.38
N ILE A 154 -0.54 -0.46 -4.33
CA ILE A 154 -1.98 -0.51 -4.62
C ILE A 154 -2.29 0.31 -5.87
N ALA A 155 -3.26 -0.14 -6.64
CA ALA A 155 -3.78 0.62 -7.78
C ALA A 155 -5.30 0.68 -7.70
N TRP A 156 -5.84 1.85 -8.03
CA TRP A 156 -7.28 2.02 -8.14
C TRP A 156 -7.77 1.49 -9.49
N SER A 157 -8.60 0.46 -9.46
CA SER A 157 -9.20 -0.18 -10.63
C SER A 157 -10.70 -0.35 -10.39
N ASP A 158 -11.52 0.08 -11.34
CA ASP A 158 -12.99 -0.10 -11.34
C ASP A 158 -13.71 0.20 -10.00
N GLY A 159 -13.29 1.29 -9.32
CA GLY A 159 -13.93 1.70 -8.07
C GLY A 159 -13.43 0.97 -6.81
N ARG A 160 -12.34 0.19 -6.91
CA ARG A 160 -11.75 -0.59 -5.82
C ARG A 160 -10.23 -0.44 -5.79
N TRP A 161 -9.63 -0.67 -4.62
CA TRP A 161 -8.19 -0.80 -4.49
C TRP A 161 -7.78 -2.25 -4.73
N GLU A 162 -6.89 -2.46 -5.69
CA GLU A 162 -6.30 -3.77 -5.98
C GLU A 162 -4.84 -3.80 -5.55
N ARG A 163 -4.42 -4.97 -5.05
CA ARG A 163 -3.01 -5.24 -4.74
C ARG A 163 -2.25 -5.54 -6.02
N VAL A 164 -1.23 -4.73 -6.30
CA VAL A 164 -0.37 -4.90 -7.48
C VAL A 164 0.93 -5.62 -7.13
N GLY A 165 1.52 -5.31 -5.98
CA GLY A 165 2.83 -5.84 -5.63
C GLY A 165 3.13 -5.76 -4.13
N LEU A 166 4.13 -6.52 -3.72
CA LEU A 166 4.63 -6.57 -2.35
C LEU A 166 6.12 -6.24 -2.35
N GLY A 167 6.52 -5.33 -1.47
CA GLY A 167 7.89 -4.87 -1.36
C GLY A 167 8.28 -4.57 0.08
N LYS A 168 9.49 -4.04 0.21
CA LYS A 168 10.05 -3.53 1.45
C LYS A 168 10.69 -2.18 1.18
N VAL A 169 10.54 -1.26 2.12
CA VAL A 169 11.13 0.09 2.05
C VAL A 169 11.58 0.55 3.41
N PHE A 170 12.49 1.53 3.43
CA PHE A 170 12.87 2.21 4.66
C PHE A 170 11.73 3.04 5.24
N LYS A 171 11.64 3.03 6.59
CA LYS A 171 10.68 3.86 7.32
C LYS A 171 10.85 5.35 7.01
N GLU A 172 12.07 5.80 6.69
CA GLU A 172 12.34 7.20 6.31
C GLU A 172 11.57 7.62 5.04
N ALA A 173 11.32 6.70 4.10
CA ALA A 173 10.49 6.98 2.91
C ALA A 173 9.01 7.25 3.26
N PHE A 174 8.60 6.92 4.48
CA PHE A 174 7.27 7.16 5.04
C PHE A 174 7.22 8.37 5.98
N ARG A 175 8.29 9.20 6.04
CA ARG A 175 8.33 10.38 6.93
C ARG A 175 7.18 11.35 6.70
N ASP A 176 6.80 11.56 5.44
CA ASP A 176 5.70 12.43 5.03
C ASP A 176 4.41 11.65 4.72
N ALA A 177 4.31 10.40 5.19
CA ALA A 177 3.14 9.57 4.95
C ALA A 177 1.90 10.12 5.65
N THR A 178 0.75 9.81 5.07
CA THR A 178 -0.56 10.16 5.62
C THR A 178 -1.25 8.91 6.13
N TRP A 179 -1.88 8.99 7.31
CA TRP A 179 -2.71 7.90 7.80
C TRP A 179 -4.04 7.92 7.04
N LYS A 180 -4.38 6.82 6.37
CA LYS A 180 -5.56 6.70 5.52
C LYS A 180 -6.33 5.42 5.79
N GLU A 181 -7.64 5.55 5.66
CA GLU A 181 -8.56 4.42 5.60
C GLU A 181 -8.51 3.81 4.20
N LEU A 182 -8.45 2.48 4.12
CA LEU A 182 -8.46 1.75 2.86
C LEU A 182 -9.38 0.55 2.96
N ALA A 183 -10.06 0.26 1.86
CA ALA A 183 -10.80 -0.97 1.63
C ALA A 183 -10.14 -1.73 0.47
N LEU A 184 -9.53 -2.87 0.77
CA LEU A 184 -8.98 -3.80 -0.21
C LEU A 184 -10.03 -4.87 -0.52
N ALA A 185 -10.18 -5.16 -1.82
CA ALA A 185 -11.07 -6.18 -2.35
C ALA A 185 -10.31 -7.24 -3.14
#